data_AF-A0A9Q3JEN3-F1
#
_entry.id   AF-A0A9Q3JEN3-F1
#
_cell.length_a   1.000
_cell.length_b   1.000
_cell.length_c   1.000
_cell.angle_alpha   90.00
_cell.angle_beta   90.00
_cell.angle_gamma   90.00
#
_symmetry.space_group_name_H-M   'P 1'
#
loop_
_entity.id
_entity.type
_entity.pdbx_description
1 polymer ?
#
loop_
_entity_poly.entity_id
_entity_poly.type
_entity_poly.pdbx_seq_one_letter_code
_entity_poly.pdbx_strand_id
1 'polypeptide(L)'
;MCEFPEGFKYTKGGHSVPPSTNHSLVKEFNAQFSTNEQIENTAKNQTGTTLINEKEVQTLRDARAGCKKTGKHILNLEDFYFHYIFSLLSRLGICVWAPNLEEAPGFLYNEACRTVALMTLFQLSCSGAYQYMHANISYLNEINLLHCAYVHFVHDLMTEKFKKENKQAGTNF
;
A
#
# COMPACT_ATOMS: atom_id res chain seq x y z
N MET A 1 13.57 0.92 -17.57
CA MET A 1 12.62 -0.21 -17.63
C MET A 1 12.99 -1.13 -16.47
N CYS A 2 12.04 -1.57 -15.67
CA CYS A 2 12.32 -2.43 -14.51
C CYS A 2 12.69 -3.85 -14.98
N GLU A 3 13.84 -4.36 -14.57
CA GLU A 3 14.26 -5.74 -14.83
C GLU A 3 13.80 -6.64 -13.68
N PHE A 4 13.05 -7.69 -14.02
CA PHE A 4 12.61 -8.71 -13.06
C PHE A 4 13.55 -9.92 -13.09
N PRO A 5 13.83 -10.57 -11.96
CA PRO A 5 14.66 -11.77 -11.91
C PRO A 5 14.07 -12.90 -12.77
N GLU A 6 14.95 -13.72 -13.34
CA GLU A 6 14.56 -14.93 -14.05
C GLU A 6 13.73 -15.85 -13.15
N GLY A 7 12.54 -16.24 -13.62
CA GLY A 7 11.63 -17.16 -12.92
C GLY A 7 10.48 -16.51 -12.16
N PHE A 8 10.36 -15.18 -12.12
CA PHE A 8 9.20 -14.51 -11.51
C PHE A 8 7.90 -14.80 -12.30
N LYS A 9 6.93 -15.45 -11.66
CA LYS A 9 5.63 -15.81 -12.26
C LYS A 9 4.52 -14.93 -11.69
N TYR A 10 3.71 -14.32 -12.57
CA TYR A 10 2.54 -13.54 -12.17
C TYR A 10 1.40 -14.44 -11.67
N THR A 11 0.72 -14.02 -10.60
CA THR A 11 -0.54 -14.61 -10.15
C THR A 11 -1.71 -13.70 -10.54
N LYS A 12 -2.74 -14.24 -11.20
CA LYS A 12 -3.99 -13.52 -11.47
C LYS A 12 -4.76 -13.36 -10.14
N GLY A 13 -4.62 -12.21 -9.50
CA GLY A 13 -5.40 -11.84 -8.31
C GLY A 13 -6.85 -11.50 -8.67
N GLY A 14 -7.82 -12.20 -8.06
CA GLY A 14 -9.25 -12.01 -8.23
C GLY A 14 -9.88 -10.97 -7.29
N HIS A 15 -10.85 -10.24 -7.86
CA HIS A 15 -12.00 -9.54 -7.27
C HIS A 15 -11.78 -8.41 -6.24
N SER A 16 -11.47 -7.22 -6.77
CA SER A 16 -12.16 -5.94 -6.49
C SER A 16 -11.47 -4.84 -7.30
N VAL A 17 -12.21 -4.05 -8.05
CA VAL A 17 -11.65 -2.85 -8.70
C VAL A 17 -11.26 -1.87 -7.60
N PRO A 18 -10.03 -1.29 -7.64
CA PRO A 18 -9.64 -0.29 -6.66
C PRO A 18 -10.58 0.92 -6.72
N PRO A 19 -11.05 1.45 -5.58
CA PRO A 19 -11.87 2.66 -5.57
C PRO A 19 -11.06 3.85 -6.10
N SER A 20 -11.73 4.83 -6.70
CA SER A 20 -11.10 6.10 -7.08
C SER A 20 -10.54 6.82 -5.86
N THR A 21 -9.34 7.37 -5.97
CA THR A 21 -8.72 8.17 -4.91
C THR A 21 -9.51 9.45 -4.65
N ASN A 22 -9.65 9.85 -3.38
CA ASN A 22 -10.28 11.11 -3.02
C ASN A 22 -9.32 12.29 -3.25
N HIS A 23 -9.57 13.09 -4.29
CA HIS A 23 -8.71 14.21 -4.65
C HIS A 23 -8.57 15.29 -3.56
N SER A 24 -9.55 15.46 -2.67
CA SER A 24 -9.44 16.41 -1.56
C SER A 24 -8.36 15.97 -0.57
N LEU A 25 -8.33 14.67 -0.22
CA LEU A 25 -7.31 14.11 0.67
C LEU A 25 -5.91 14.18 0.03
N VAL A 26 -5.80 13.97 -1.29
CA VAL A 26 -4.53 14.10 -2.00
C VAL A 26 -4.03 15.55 -1.98
N LYS A 27 -4.93 16.53 -2.14
CA LYS A 27 -4.57 17.96 -2.04
C LYS A 27 -4.10 18.33 -0.64
N GLU A 28 -4.79 17.86 0.40
CA GLU A 28 -4.39 18.07 1.79
C GLU A 28 -3.02 17.45 2.08
N PHE A 29 -2.76 16.24 1.59
CA PHE A 29 -1.45 15.59 1.70
C PHE A 29 -0.35 16.37 0.97
N ASN A 30 -0.58 16.76 -0.29
CA ASN A 30 0.40 17.50 -1.09
C ASN A 30 0.71 18.90 -0.53
N ALA A 31 -0.13 19.44 0.36
CA ALA A 31 0.18 20.67 1.08
C ALA A 31 1.20 20.47 2.22
N GLN A 32 1.39 19.24 2.70
CA GLN A 32 2.27 18.90 3.82
C GLN A 32 3.68 18.54 3.38
N PHE A 33 3.85 18.03 2.15
CA PHE A 33 5.11 17.53 1.63
C PHE A 33 5.46 18.17 0.29
N SER A 34 6.73 18.52 0.11
CA SER A 34 7.27 19.03 -1.16
C SER A 34 8.22 18.05 -1.84
N THR A 35 8.81 17.11 -1.10
CA THR A 35 9.82 16.18 -1.63
C THR A 35 9.68 14.75 -1.08
N ASN A 36 10.25 13.78 -1.80
CA ASN A 36 10.28 12.38 -1.38
C ASN A 36 11.12 12.18 -0.11
N GLU A 37 12.20 12.93 0.06
CA GLU A 37 13.06 12.85 1.24
C GLU A 37 12.30 13.25 2.51
N GLN A 38 11.39 14.24 2.42
CA GLN A 38 10.55 14.61 3.56
C GLN A 38 9.60 13.48 3.94
N ILE A 39 8.99 12.81 2.95
CA ILE A 39 8.12 11.64 3.16
C ILE A 39 8.91 10.53 3.86
N GLU A 40 10.07 10.16 3.33
CA GLU A 40 10.90 9.11 3.92
C GLU A 40 11.35 9.43 5.34
N ASN A 41 11.80 10.67 5.59
CA ASN A 41 12.25 11.08 6.91
C ASN A 41 11.12 11.04 7.93
N THR A 42 9.93 11.54 7.58
CA THR A 42 8.74 11.47 8.44
C THR A 42 8.31 10.02 8.68
N ALA A 43 8.35 9.17 7.64
CA ALA A 43 8.03 7.75 7.76
C ALA A 43 9.04 6.97 8.64
N LYS A 44 10.30 7.39 8.69
CA LYS A 44 11.34 6.77 9.55
C LYS A 44 11.34 7.33 10.98
N ASN A 45 10.89 8.56 11.20
CA ASN A 45 10.87 9.20 12.51
C ASN A 45 9.74 8.65 13.40
N GLN A 46 10.03 7.59 14.17
CA GLN A 46 9.04 6.94 15.05
C GLN A 46 8.67 7.77 16.29
N THR A 47 9.54 8.69 16.70
CA THR A 47 9.34 9.58 17.86
C THR A 47 8.75 10.94 17.48
N GLY A 48 8.52 11.18 16.19
CA GLY A 48 7.97 12.43 15.68
C GLY A 48 6.47 12.58 15.94
N THR A 49 6.00 13.82 15.86
CA THR A 49 4.57 14.13 15.91
C THR A 49 3.84 13.48 14.73
N THR A 50 2.72 12.82 14.99
CA THR A 50 1.83 12.29 13.95
C THR A 50 1.05 13.43 13.29
N LEU A 51 0.90 13.41 11.96
CA LEU A 51 0.19 14.47 11.21
C LEU A 51 -1.33 14.38 11.37
N ILE A 52 -1.85 13.18 11.60
CA ILE A 52 -3.25 12.91 11.97
C ILE A 52 -3.31 11.98 13.16
N ASN A 53 -4.47 11.88 13.82
CA ASN A 53 -4.69 10.89 14.86
C ASN A 53 -4.88 9.49 14.24
N GLU A 54 -4.37 8.42 14.89
CA GLU A 54 -4.61 7.04 14.44
C GLU A 54 -6.10 6.69 14.30
N LYS A 55 -6.98 7.32 15.10
CA LYS A 55 -8.44 7.15 15.01
C LYS A 55 -9.04 7.74 13.73
N GLU A 56 -8.29 8.55 12.99
CA GLU A 56 -8.71 9.12 11.69
C GLU A 56 -8.33 8.18 10.53
N VAL A 57 -7.43 7.23 10.74
CA VAL A 57 -7.06 6.22 9.73
C VAL A 57 -8.23 5.26 9.51
N GLN A 58 -8.73 5.21 8.27
CA GLN A 58 -9.83 4.34 7.85
C GLN A 58 -9.31 3.06 7.19
N THR A 59 -8.11 3.10 6.62
CA THR A 59 -7.41 1.95 6.03
C THR A 59 -7.38 0.76 6.98
N LEU A 60 -7.81 -0.42 6.53
CA LEU A 60 -7.80 -1.69 7.29
C LEU A 60 -8.57 -1.68 8.63
N ARG A 61 -9.41 -0.67 8.90
CA ARG A 61 -10.21 -0.59 10.13
C ARG A 61 -11.12 -1.81 10.30
N ASP A 62 -11.80 -2.21 9.23
CA ASP A 62 -12.68 -3.39 9.25
C ASP A 62 -11.89 -4.68 9.45
N ALA A 63 -10.72 -4.80 8.82
CA ALA A 63 -9.85 -5.96 8.96
C ALA A 63 -9.38 -6.13 10.43
N ARG A 64 -9.02 -5.03 11.10
CA ARG A 64 -8.68 -5.05 12.53
C ARG A 64 -9.86 -5.43 13.42
N ALA A 65 -11.08 -5.00 13.08
CA ALA A 65 -12.29 -5.36 13.82
C ALA A 65 -12.73 -6.84 13.64
N GLY A 66 -11.92 -7.67 12.98
CA GLY A 66 -12.25 -9.06 12.65
C GLY A 66 -13.22 -9.19 11.46
N CYS A 67 -13.53 -8.09 10.77
CA CYS A 67 -14.43 -8.06 9.64
C CYS A 67 -13.71 -8.31 8.30
N LYS A 68 -13.76 -9.60 7.91
CA LYS A 68 -13.68 -10.18 6.54
C LYS A 68 -12.34 -10.68 5.99
N LYS A 69 -12.50 -11.84 5.33
CA LYS A 69 -11.60 -12.59 4.44
C LYS A 69 -11.09 -11.70 3.29
N THR A 70 -9.78 -11.77 3.00
CA THR A 70 -9.21 -11.27 1.73
C THR A 70 -9.15 -12.45 0.76
N GLY A 71 -10.19 -12.62 -0.06
CA GLY A 71 -10.31 -13.78 -0.95
C GLY A 71 -10.51 -15.11 -0.20
N LYS A 72 -9.73 -16.15 -0.54
CA LYS A 72 -9.74 -17.46 0.15
C LYS A 72 -8.91 -17.52 1.45
N HIS A 73 -8.17 -16.46 1.78
CA HIS A 73 -7.25 -16.46 2.91
C HIS A 73 -7.75 -15.52 4.02
N ILE A 74 -7.70 -16.00 5.26
CA ILE A 74 -7.92 -15.18 6.44
C ILE A 74 -6.59 -14.48 6.71
N LEU A 75 -6.60 -13.15 6.77
CA LEU A 75 -5.45 -12.39 7.27
C LEU A 75 -5.35 -12.65 8.77
N ASN A 76 -4.52 -13.61 9.17
CA ASN A 76 -4.18 -13.83 10.57
C ASN A 76 -3.07 -12.83 10.95
N LEU A 77 -3.45 -11.57 11.11
CA LEU A 77 -2.56 -10.51 11.58
C LEU A 77 -2.91 -10.21 13.03
N GLU A 78 -1.91 -10.29 13.91
CA GLU A 78 -2.04 -9.83 15.29
C GLU A 78 -2.28 -8.32 15.35
N ASP A 79 -2.95 -7.87 16.42
CA ASP A 79 -3.33 -6.46 16.64
C ASP A 79 -2.13 -5.50 16.57
N PHE A 80 -0.94 -5.97 16.96
CA PHE A 80 0.32 -5.24 16.88
C PHE A 80 0.66 -4.79 15.45
N TYR A 81 0.40 -5.62 14.43
CA TYR A 81 0.69 -5.26 13.04
C TYR A 81 -0.23 -4.15 12.54
N PHE A 82 -1.51 -4.17 12.95
CA PHE A 82 -2.43 -3.08 12.63
C PHE A 82 -1.99 -1.77 13.29
N HIS A 83 -1.52 -1.82 14.53
CA HIS A 83 -1.00 -0.63 15.20
C HIS A 83 0.19 -0.05 14.43
N TYR A 84 1.17 -0.87 14.03
CA TYR A 84 2.29 -0.41 13.20
C TYR A 84 1.82 0.31 11.92
N ILE A 85 0.88 -0.30 11.18
CA ILE A 85 0.35 0.27 9.93
C ILE A 85 -0.36 1.61 10.21
N PHE A 86 -1.18 1.67 11.26
CA PHE A 86 -1.94 2.87 11.62
C PHE A 86 -1.01 3.99 12.07
N SER A 87 0.01 3.70 12.89
CA SER A 87 1.00 4.68 13.29
C SER A 87 1.80 5.22 12.09
N LEU A 88 2.16 4.35 11.12
CA LEU A 88 2.85 4.77 9.90
C LEU A 88 1.99 5.68 9.02
N LEU A 89 0.74 5.29 8.77
CA LEU A 89 -0.23 6.10 8.02
C LEU A 89 -0.49 7.44 8.71
N SER A 90 -0.61 7.44 10.04
CA SER A 90 -0.87 8.63 10.85
C SER A 90 0.28 9.63 10.82
N ARG A 91 1.52 9.13 10.86
CA ARG A 91 2.72 9.98 10.70
C ARG A 91 2.78 10.64 9.33
N LEU A 92 2.30 9.97 8.29
CA LEU A 92 2.25 10.52 6.93
C LEU A 92 0.96 11.30 6.63
N GLY A 93 0.01 11.39 7.56
CA GLY A 93 -1.25 12.11 7.31
C GLY A 93 -2.18 11.39 6.33
N ILE A 94 -2.02 10.09 6.12
CA ILE A 94 -2.81 9.31 5.16
C ILE A 94 -3.99 8.65 5.86
N CYS A 95 -5.18 9.26 5.78
CA CYS A 95 -6.40 8.69 6.34
C CYS A 95 -6.86 7.42 5.59
N VAL A 96 -6.79 7.45 4.26
CA VAL A 96 -7.16 6.34 3.37
C VAL A 96 -5.98 6.06 2.45
N TRP A 97 -5.45 4.85 2.51
CA TRP A 97 -4.41 4.38 1.60
C TRP A 97 -5.07 3.99 0.28
N ALA A 98 -4.94 4.85 -0.73
CA ALA A 98 -5.55 4.66 -2.04
C ALA A 98 -4.66 5.30 -3.13
N PRO A 99 -3.64 4.59 -3.64
CA PRO A 99 -2.76 5.10 -4.69
C PRO A 99 -3.56 5.70 -5.85
N ASN A 100 -3.16 6.89 -6.30
CA ASN A 100 -3.80 7.59 -7.41
C ASN A 100 -3.39 6.95 -8.74
N LEU A 101 -4.30 6.17 -9.31
CA LEU A 101 -4.10 5.44 -10.58
C LEU A 101 -4.23 6.33 -11.83
N GLU A 102 -4.65 7.58 -11.67
CA GLU A 102 -4.73 8.56 -12.75
C GLU A 102 -3.43 9.37 -12.89
N GLU A 103 -2.60 9.39 -11.84
CA GLU A 103 -1.29 10.05 -11.82
C GLU A 103 -0.14 9.05 -12.01
N ALA A 104 1.03 9.56 -12.40
CA ALA A 104 2.21 8.73 -12.58
C ALA A 104 2.72 8.20 -11.21
N PRO A 105 3.42 7.05 -11.19
CA PRO A 105 3.93 6.46 -9.94
C PRO A 105 4.83 7.38 -9.12
N GLY A 106 5.57 8.28 -9.79
CA GLY A 106 6.53 9.19 -9.14
C GLY A 106 5.93 10.47 -8.54
N PHE A 107 4.60 10.64 -8.57
CA PHE A 107 3.94 11.77 -7.89
C PHE A 107 4.01 11.58 -6.37
N LEU A 108 4.13 12.68 -5.62
CA LEU A 108 4.38 12.66 -4.17
C LEU A 108 3.44 11.75 -3.38
N TYR A 109 2.13 11.83 -3.61
CA TYR A 109 1.16 10.99 -2.91
C TYR A 109 1.32 9.49 -3.26
N ASN A 110 1.63 9.17 -4.51
CA ASN A 110 1.89 7.79 -4.95
C ASN A 110 3.19 7.25 -4.36
N GLU A 111 4.21 8.10 -4.25
CA GLU A 111 5.47 7.81 -3.57
C GLU A 111 5.26 7.54 -2.07
N ALA A 112 4.40 8.31 -1.41
CA ALA A 112 4.02 8.07 -0.03
C ALA A 112 3.27 6.74 0.13
N CYS A 113 2.32 6.45 -0.75
CA CYS A 113 1.60 5.18 -0.74
C CYS A 113 2.54 3.98 -0.93
N ARG A 114 3.50 4.11 -1.86
CA ARG A 114 4.55 3.11 -2.08
C ARG A 114 5.41 2.92 -0.83
N THR A 115 5.85 4.02 -0.22
CA THR A 115 6.66 4.01 1.01
C THR A 115 5.95 3.24 2.13
N VAL A 116 4.66 3.53 2.34
CA VAL A 116 3.83 2.81 3.32
C VAL A 116 3.77 1.32 3.01
N ALA A 117 3.51 0.96 1.76
CA ALA A 117 3.38 -0.45 1.36
C ALA A 117 4.68 -1.23 1.58
N LEU A 118 5.82 -0.66 1.17
CA LEU A 118 7.13 -1.31 1.32
C LEU A 118 7.55 -1.42 2.78
N MET A 119 7.42 -0.35 3.58
CA MET A 119 7.77 -0.39 5.00
C MET A 119 6.90 -1.38 5.77
N THR A 120 5.60 -1.43 5.47
CA THR A 120 4.69 -2.42 6.05
C THR A 120 5.08 -3.83 5.65
N LEU A 121 5.36 -4.07 4.37
CA LEU A 121 5.78 -5.37 3.88
C LEU A 121 7.04 -5.85 4.61
N PHE A 122 8.05 -4.99 4.77
CA PHE A 122 9.27 -5.32 5.50
C PHE A 122 8.99 -5.64 6.96
N GLN A 123 8.28 -4.76 7.67
CA GLN A 123 8.03 -4.94 9.09
C GLN A 123 7.26 -6.23 9.37
N LEU A 124 6.19 -6.50 8.60
CA LEU A 124 5.36 -7.69 8.79
C LEU A 124 6.12 -8.96 8.36
N SER A 125 6.92 -8.90 7.30
CA SER A 125 7.70 -10.08 6.88
C SER A 125 8.80 -10.43 7.88
N CYS A 126 9.57 -9.44 8.35
CA CYS A 126 10.65 -9.66 9.32
C CYS A 126 10.13 -10.11 10.70
N SER A 127 8.92 -9.73 11.06
CA SER A 127 8.25 -10.16 12.31
C SER A 127 7.52 -11.51 12.18
N GLY A 128 7.60 -12.17 11.03
CA GLY A 128 7.01 -13.48 10.80
C GLY A 128 5.50 -13.47 10.51
N ALA A 129 4.88 -12.30 10.31
CA ALA A 129 3.44 -12.17 10.07
C ALA A 129 2.97 -12.98 8.85
N TYR A 130 3.85 -13.23 7.88
CA TYR A 130 3.55 -13.98 6.66
C TYR A 130 4.15 -15.39 6.63
N GLN A 131 4.62 -15.94 7.77
CA GLN A 131 5.19 -17.30 7.82
C GLN A 131 4.22 -18.36 7.29
N TYR A 132 2.92 -18.22 7.58
CA TYR A 132 1.89 -19.13 7.09
C TYR A 132 1.71 -19.10 5.55
N MET A 133 2.21 -18.06 4.88
CA MET A 133 2.18 -17.95 3.42
C MET A 133 3.40 -18.58 2.74
N HIS A 134 4.37 -19.11 3.49
CA HIS A 134 5.66 -19.59 2.97
C HIS A 134 6.34 -18.56 2.05
N ALA A 135 6.22 -17.27 2.40
CA ALA A 135 6.82 -16.20 1.63
C ALA A 135 8.34 -16.35 1.58
N ASN A 136 8.93 -16.24 0.38
CA ASN A 136 10.38 -16.23 0.25
C ASN A 136 10.94 -14.86 0.66
N ILE A 137 11.27 -14.73 1.93
CA ILE A 137 11.81 -13.50 2.52
C ILE A 137 13.23 -13.15 2.03
N SER A 138 13.91 -14.02 1.26
CA SER A 138 15.24 -13.72 0.71
C SER A 138 15.22 -12.51 -0.23
N TYR A 139 14.10 -12.26 -0.89
CA TYR A 139 13.93 -11.13 -1.82
C TYR A 139 13.64 -9.81 -1.12
N LEU A 140 13.53 -9.76 0.21
CA LEU A 140 13.32 -8.49 0.92
C LEU A 140 14.50 -7.53 0.77
N ASN A 141 15.72 -8.05 0.60
CA ASN A 141 16.89 -7.19 0.37
C ASN A 141 16.96 -6.65 -1.07
N GLU A 142 16.16 -7.19 -1.99
CA GLU A 142 16.09 -6.76 -3.39
C GLU A 142 15.13 -5.55 -3.52
N ILE A 143 15.50 -4.41 -2.95
CA ILE A 143 14.64 -3.21 -2.88
C ILE A 143 14.18 -2.77 -4.28
N ASN A 144 15.05 -2.85 -5.29
CA ASN A 144 14.70 -2.53 -6.67
C ASN A 144 13.60 -3.46 -7.21
N LEU A 145 13.70 -4.76 -6.93
CA LEU A 145 12.68 -5.73 -7.32
C LEU A 145 11.35 -5.41 -6.64
N LEU A 146 11.36 -5.11 -5.34
CA LEU A 146 10.12 -4.77 -4.61
C LEU A 146 9.48 -3.48 -5.12
N HIS A 147 10.30 -2.47 -5.45
CA HIS A 147 9.82 -1.27 -6.09
C HIS A 147 9.14 -1.59 -7.42
N CYS A 148 9.82 -2.35 -8.29
CA CYS A 148 9.29 -2.74 -9.60
C CYS A 148 8.02 -3.59 -9.48
N ALA A 149 7.98 -4.53 -8.53
CA ALA A 149 6.80 -5.35 -8.26
C ALA A 149 5.61 -4.51 -7.80
N TYR A 150 5.84 -3.53 -6.91
CA TYR A 150 4.80 -2.60 -6.47
C TYR A 150 4.28 -1.75 -7.62
N VAL A 151 5.17 -1.11 -8.39
CA VAL A 151 4.79 -0.23 -9.51
C VAL A 151 4.02 -1.03 -10.55
N HIS A 152 4.50 -2.21 -10.92
CA HIS A 152 3.81 -3.07 -11.87
C HIS A 152 2.43 -3.51 -11.36
N PHE A 153 2.34 -3.93 -10.10
CA PHE A 153 1.07 -4.35 -9.52
C PHE A 153 0.06 -3.20 -9.46
N VAL A 154 0.44 -2.05 -8.91
CA VAL A 154 -0.47 -0.93 -8.68
C VAL A 154 -0.71 -0.13 -9.96
N HIS A 155 0.35 0.31 -10.64
CA HIS A 155 0.22 1.26 -11.73
C HIS A 155 0.06 0.64 -13.12
N ASP A 156 0.36 -0.67 -13.30
CA ASP A 156 0.01 -1.39 -14.54
C ASP A 156 -1.27 -2.22 -14.33
N LEU A 157 -1.20 -3.27 -13.51
CA LEU A 157 -2.29 -4.25 -13.40
C LEU A 157 -3.57 -3.66 -12.80
N MET A 158 -3.47 -2.89 -11.72
CA MET A 158 -4.64 -2.31 -11.06
C MET A 158 -5.19 -1.11 -11.84
N THR A 159 -4.34 -0.31 -12.48
CA THR A 159 -4.76 0.74 -13.42
C THR A 159 -5.54 0.17 -14.61
N GLU A 160 -5.09 -0.94 -15.21
CA GLU A 160 -5.83 -1.58 -16.30
C GLU A 160 -7.22 -2.03 -15.85
N LYS A 161 -7.33 -2.63 -14.66
CA LYS A 161 -8.62 -3.03 -14.08
C LYS A 161 -9.52 -1.83 -13.83
N PHE A 162 -8.98 -0.76 -13.24
CA PHE A 162 -9.69 0.49 -12.99
C PHE A 162 -10.22 1.11 -14.29
N LYS A 163 -9.38 1.20 -15.33
CA LYS A 163 -9.77 1.72 -16.65
C LYS A 163 -10.84 0.85 -17.32
N LYS A 164 -10.78 -0.47 -17.16
CA LYS A 164 -11.80 -1.39 -17.70
C LYS A 164 -13.15 -1.18 -17.00
N GLU A 165 -13.17 -1.07 -15.67
CA GLU A 165 -14.40 -0.83 -14.92
C GLU A 165 -15.02 0.53 -15.24
N ASN A 166 -14.23 1.60 -15.33
CA ASN A 166 -14.75 2.93 -15.66
C ASN A 166 -15.35 3.01 -17.07
N LYS A 167 -14.88 2.16 -18.01
CA LYS A 167 -15.42 2.09 -19.38
C LYS A 167 -16.65 1.18 -19.48
N GLN A 168 -16.76 0.18 -18.62
CA GLN A 168 -17.83 -0.83 -18.62
C GLN A 168 -18.21 -1.15 -17.17
N ALA A 169 -19.02 -0.28 -16.57
CA ALA A 169 -19.45 -0.44 -15.18
C ALA A 169 -20.15 -1.80 -15.01
N GLY A 170 -19.67 -2.62 -14.06
CA GLY A 170 -20.27 -3.91 -13.72
C GLY A 170 -19.61 -5.15 -14.34
N THR A 171 -18.49 -5.02 -15.07
CA THR A 171 -17.90 -6.17 -15.80
C THR A 171 -16.91 -6.99 -14.98
N ASN A 172 -16.48 -6.50 -13.81
CA ASN A 172 -15.55 -7.20 -12.92
C ASN A 172 -16.21 -7.86 -11.69
N PHE A 173 -17.55 -7.94 -11.65
CA PHE A 173 -18.32 -8.61 -10.60
C PHE A 173 -18.67 -10.06 -10.96
#